data_AF-A0A0G9H3F0-F1
#
_entry.id   AF-A0A0G9H3F0-F1
#
_cell.length_a   1.000
_cell.length_b   1.000
_cell.length_c   1.000
_cell.angle_alpha   90.00
_cell.angle_beta   90.00
_cell.angle_gamma   90.00
#
_symmetry.space_group_name_H-M   'P 1'
#
loop_
_entity.id
_entity.type
_entity.pdbx_description
1 polymer ?
#
loop_
_entity_poly.entity_id
_entity_poly.type
_entity_poly.pdbx_seq_one_letter_code
_entity_poly.pdbx_strand_id
1 'polypeptide(L)'
;MFKRNAMGNTRTKIIAGAVMLAIGLSAAGAAMSTDVFGGGATLPAGAYVGFNFNGVVPAAKLSTNATTNNLDPSAPAPVGVASGSLFGAWAATSGNHVSFCQTGSGNGKKIFDNTDGASPAHALTATDFCDGNAFVAPSKTSGFGASLATIVNPHFAASDAPMSQSEYGWFFSPGNKTAKYTQPVQFPAVVGAVALVLHNSNISAPVNLNDVDVCRVFNGQATKWSDLGLPADASGDNFSVVFRSDGSGTSFSLSNHLAAVCGTVGTAHFIADQAFGTVASQFFPSGLPTRFIGVSGNPAVVNTIANTQSTIGYAEAANFKNVASANPSLTYATVNSFDPFALPASITLATVNDRGITGVDSNGRPVTGVLAPITQAGCMNLVEPSTYATSTTRYPIIAVSYLIANNTGNGVDTAAVQGLIGSAYGSHTGVTTIGTGTGYAFATVLPTVSAKVTTCIKS
;
A
#
# COMPACT_ATOMS: atom_id res chain seq x y z
N MET A 1 60.22 -31.36 -85.43
CA MET A 1 59.68 -32.69 -85.05
C MET A 1 58.93 -32.50 -83.73
N PHE A 2 57.69 -33.00 -83.64
CA PHE A 2 56.86 -33.20 -82.45
C PHE A 2 56.06 -32.05 -81.78
N LYS A 3 54.79 -32.00 -82.21
CA LYS A 3 53.51 -32.19 -81.47
C LYS A 3 52.98 -31.14 -80.46
N ARG A 4 51.73 -30.78 -80.77
CA ARG A 4 50.63 -30.18 -79.98
C ARG A 4 50.35 -30.86 -78.63
N ASN A 5 49.88 -30.08 -77.65
CA ASN A 5 48.56 -30.15 -76.96
C ASN A 5 48.59 -29.22 -75.72
N ALA A 6 47.74 -28.18 -75.59
CA ALA A 6 46.38 -28.20 -74.99
C ALA A 6 46.41 -28.72 -73.53
N MET A 7 45.82 -28.12 -72.49
CA MET A 7 44.82 -27.08 -72.23
C MET A 7 44.90 -26.79 -70.71
N GLY A 8 44.51 -25.61 -70.21
CA GLY A 8 44.46 -25.40 -68.76
C GLY A 8 44.09 -24.00 -68.28
N ASN A 9 42.84 -23.63 -68.51
CA ASN A 9 41.98 -22.71 -67.75
C ASN A 9 42.44 -21.28 -67.34
N THR A 10 41.84 -20.32 -68.06
CA THR A 10 40.96 -19.24 -67.58
C THR A 10 41.50 -18.14 -66.65
N ARG A 11 41.71 -17.00 -67.32
CA ARG A 11 41.49 -15.63 -66.88
C ARG A 11 40.38 -15.48 -65.82
N THR A 12 40.59 -14.62 -64.83
CA THR A 12 40.03 -13.25 -64.79
C THR A 12 40.25 -12.69 -63.38
N LYS A 13 41.09 -11.66 -63.26
CA LYS A 13 41.14 -10.80 -62.07
C LYS A 13 39.91 -9.88 -62.14
N ILE A 14 38.93 -10.09 -61.26
CA ILE A 14 37.84 -9.13 -61.03
C ILE A 14 38.15 -8.40 -59.71
N ILE A 15 38.43 -7.11 -59.85
CA ILE A 15 38.25 -6.10 -58.81
C ILE A 15 36.76 -5.76 -58.82
N ALA A 16 36.12 -5.81 -57.64
CA ALA A 16 34.98 -4.97 -57.19
C ALA A 16 33.98 -5.79 -56.34
N GLY A 17 33.60 -5.21 -55.19
CA GLY A 17 32.41 -5.60 -54.44
C GLY A 17 32.68 -6.17 -53.05
N ALA A 18 33.20 -5.35 -52.13
CA ALA A 18 33.03 -5.61 -50.70
C ALA A 18 31.54 -5.43 -50.36
N VAL A 19 30.77 -6.51 -50.39
CA VAL A 19 29.46 -6.57 -49.76
C VAL A 19 29.70 -6.78 -48.27
N MET A 20 29.66 -5.69 -47.51
CA MET A 20 29.51 -5.72 -46.05
C MET A 20 28.14 -6.33 -45.74
N LEU A 21 28.10 -7.65 -45.57
CA LEU A 21 26.99 -8.29 -44.87
C LEU A 21 27.18 -7.97 -43.38
N ALA A 22 26.68 -6.81 -42.96
CA ALA A 22 26.43 -6.53 -41.56
C ALA A 22 25.33 -7.49 -41.09
N ILE A 23 25.72 -8.69 -40.68
CA ILE A 23 24.92 -9.47 -39.75
C ILE A 23 24.92 -8.63 -38.47
N GLY A 24 23.87 -7.84 -38.30
CA GLY A 24 23.56 -7.20 -37.05
C GLY A 24 23.44 -8.29 -36.00
N LEU A 25 24.52 -8.55 -35.27
CA LEU A 25 24.40 -8.92 -33.88
C LEU A 25 23.74 -7.71 -33.20
N SER A 26 22.41 -7.66 -33.26
CA SER A 26 21.65 -7.13 -32.15
C SER A 26 22.05 -8.01 -30.97
N ALA A 27 23.10 -7.59 -30.25
CA ALA A 27 23.21 -7.95 -28.86
C ALA A 27 21.91 -7.43 -28.25
N ALA A 28 20.92 -8.32 -28.16
CA ALA A 28 19.95 -8.26 -27.09
C ALA A 28 20.81 -8.30 -25.82
N GLY A 29 21.29 -7.14 -25.39
CA GLY A 29 21.72 -6.98 -24.02
C GLY A 29 20.51 -7.41 -23.22
N ALA A 30 20.59 -8.58 -22.60
CA ALA A 30 19.59 -8.98 -21.63
C ALA A 30 19.48 -7.79 -20.68
N ALA A 31 18.31 -7.15 -20.61
CA ALA A 31 18.08 -6.10 -19.65
C ALA A 31 18.48 -6.66 -18.28
N MET A 32 19.46 -6.03 -17.62
CA MET A 32 19.87 -6.48 -16.30
C MET A 32 18.67 -6.37 -15.37
N SER A 33 18.46 -7.39 -14.53
CA SER A 33 17.44 -7.34 -13.47
C SER A 33 17.65 -6.08 -12.62
N THR A 34 16.56 -5.36 -12.35
CA THR A 34 16.57 -4.16 -11.52
C THR A 34 15.91 -4.44 -10.17
N ASP A 35 16.56 -4.01 -9.08
CA ASP A 35 16.02 -4.07 -7.73
C ASP A 35 15.19 -2.82 -7.41
N VAL A 36 13.87 -2.97 -7.28
CA VAL A 36 12.95 -1.86 -7.00
C VAL A 36 12.61 -1.82 -5.51
N PHE A 37 13.08 -0.77 -4.82
CA PHE A 37 12.87 -0.56 -3.39
C PHE A 37 11.74 0.43 -3.07
N GLY A 38 10.83 0.02 -2.19
CA GLY A 38 9.73 0.85 -1.69
C GLY A 38 9.07 0.27 -0.43
N GLY A 39 7.93 0.82 -0.05
CA GLY A 39 7.21 0.39 1.15
C GLY A 39 6.01 1.26 1.47
N GLY A 40 5.51 1.18 2.70
CA GLY A 40 4.40 1.99 3.19
C GLY A 40 3.24 1.15 3.71
N ALA A 41 2.07 1.35 3.08
CA ALA A 41 0.79 0.79 3.48
C ALA A 41 0.86 -0.69 3.89
N THR A 42 0.36 -1.00 5.09
CA THR A 42 0.29 -2.38 5.60
C THR A 42 -1.04 -3.07 5.25
N LEU A 43 -2.05 -2.32 4.80
CA LEU A 43 -3.30 -2.90 4.31
C LEU A 43 -3.05 -3.77 3.08
N PRO A 44 -2.51 -3.28 1.95
CA PRO A 44 -2.34 -4.05 0.72
C PRO A 44 -1.09 -4.94 0.75
N ALA A 45 -0.33 -5.00 1.86
CA ALA A 45 0.93 -5.73 1.90
C ALA A 45 0.76 -7.20 1.50
N GLY A 46 -0.29 -7.85 1.99
CA GLY A 46 -0.61 -9.22 1.59
C GLY A 46 -0.96 -9.37 0.10
N ALA A 47 -1.60 -8.37 -0.50
CA ALA A 47 -1.87 -8.32 -1.94
C ALA A 47 -0.59 -8.11 -2.77
N TYR A 48 0.31 -7.26 -2.28
CA TYR A 48 1.53 -6.87 -2.99
C TYR A 48 2.64 -7.89 -2.90
N VAL A 49 2.90 -8.45 -1.73
CA VAL A 49 4.05 -9.33 -1.47
C VAL A 49 3.70 -10.70 -0.89
N GLY A 50 2.40 -10.97 -0.64
CA GLY A 50 1.95 -12.19 0.03
C GLY A 50 2.10 -12.12 1.53
N PHE A 51 1.78 -13.20 2.23
CA PHE A 51 1.68 -13.24 3.70
C PHE A 51 2.87 -13.93 4.38
N ASN A 52 3.97 -14.16 3.67
CA ASN A 52 5.16 -14.82 4.23
C ASN A 52 5.70 -14.10 5.48
N PHE A 53 5.41 -12.79 5.62
CA PHE A 53 5.84 -11.98 6.76
C PHE A 53 5.24 -12.43 8.10
N ASN A 54 4.12 -13.15 8.07
CA ASN A 54 3.52 -13.75 9.27
C ASN A 54 4.11 -15.13 9.62
N GLY A 55 5.01 -15.67 8.79
CA GLY A 55 5.70 -16.94 9.04
C GLY A 55 6.83 -16.87 10.07
N VAL A 56 7.12 -15.68 10.60
CA VAL A 56 8.12 -15.44 11.64
C VAL A 56 7.51 -14.65 12.80
N VAL A 57 8.08 -14.79 14.00
CA VAL A 57 7.58 -14.15 15.22
C VAL A 57 8.71 -13.34 15.88
N PRO A 58 8.56 -12.02 16.08
CA PRO A 58 7.49 -11.15 15.56
C PRO A 58 7.43 -11.14 14.02
N ALA A 59 6.28 -10.75 13.45
CA ALA A 59 6.08 -10.68 12.01
C ALA A 59 7.13 -9.77 11.33
N ALA A 60 7.68 -10.23 10.21
CA ALA A 60 8.67 -9.47 9.45
C ALA A 60 8.06 -8.18 8.87
N LYS A 61 8.84 -7.10 8.83
CA LYS A 61 8.43 -5.84 8.21
C LYS A 61 8.86 -5.77 6.74
N LEU A 62 9.98 -6.42 6.40
CA LEU A 62 10.54 -6.43 5.06
C LEU A 62 10.17 -7.72 4.33
N SER A 63 9.56 -7.58 3.15
CA SER A 63 9.42 -8.66 2.17
C SER A 63 10.24 -8.31 0.94
N THR A 64 11.21 -9.15 0.57
CA THR A 64 12.14 -8.85 -0.52
C THR A 64 12.58 -10.10 -1.27
N ASN A 65 12.73 -9.97 -2.58
CA ASN A 65 13.55 -10.86 -3.41
C ASN A 65 14.73 -10.12 -4.07
N ALA A 66 14.88 -8.82 -3.77
CA ALA A 66 16.02 -7.99 -4.12
C ALA A 66 17.18 -8.25 -3.15
N THR A 67 18.41 -7.98 -3.60
CA THR A 67 19.58 -8.11 -2.73
C THR A 67 19.64 -6.92 -1.77
N THR A 68 19.51 -7.18 -0.48
CA THR A 68 19.69 -6.17 0.57
C THR A 68 20.75 -6.60 1.56
N ASN A 69 21.64 -5.67 1.92
CA ASN A 69 22.63 -5.83 2.98
C ASN A 69 22.37 -4.89 4.17
N ASN A 70 21.22 -4.21 4.16
CA ASN A 70 20.90 -3.13 5.07
C ASN A 70 19.72 -3.52 5.96
N LEU A 71 20.00 -4.47 6.85
CA LEU A 71 19.02 -5.07 7.74
C LEU A 71 19.22 -4.55 9.16
N ASP A 72 18.14 -4.15 9.82
CA ASP A 72 18.18 -3.84 11.25
C ASP A 72 18.51 -5.12 12.03
N PRO A 73 19.62 -5.17 12.79
CA PRO A 73 20.00 -6.35 13.57
C PRO A 73 18.97 -6.76 14.62
N SER A 74 18.08 -5.84 15.02
CA SER A 74 17.00 -6.07 15.99
C SER A 74 15.66 -6.44 15.34
N ALA A 75 15.53 -6.28 14.02
CA ALA A 75 14.31 -6.65 13.30
C ALA A 75 14.28 -8.15 12.97
N PRO A 76 13.07 -8.75 12.87
CA PRO A 76 12.93 -10.10 12.31
C PRO A 76 13.55 -10.19 10.91
N ALA A 77 14.08 -11.36 10.58
CA ALA A 77 14.68 -11.61 9.28
C ALA A 77 13.70 -11.28 8.13
N PRO A 78 14.18 -10.67 7.02
CA PRO A 78 13.35 -10.46 5.85
C PRO A 78 12.80 -11.78 5.30
N VAL A 79 11.61 -11.70 4.71
CA VAL A 79 10.96 -12.85 4.08
C VAL A 79 10.89 -12.68 2.57
N GLY A 80 10.74 -13.79 1.84
CA GLY A 80 10.58 -13.75 0.39
C GLY A 80 9.24 -13.17 -0.05
N VAL A 81 9.22 -12.55 -1.23
CA VAL A 81 8.01 -12.11 -1.93
C VAL A 81 7.30 -13.33 -2.54
N ALA A 82 6.02 -13.54 -2.21
CA ALA A 82 5.26 -14.69 -2.69
C ALA A 82 4.95 -14.57 -4.19
N SER A 83 5.18 -15.62 -4.99
CA SER A 83 4.94 -15.59 -6.43
C SER A 83 3.47 -15.33 -6.83
N GLY A 84 2.51 -15.71 -5.97
CA GLY A 84 1.08 -15.44 -6.16
C GLY A 84 0.62 -14.03 -5.74
N SER A 85 1.54 -13.18 -5.30
CA SER A 85 1.27 -11.77 -5.02
C SER A 85 1.39 -10.90 -6.27
N LEU A 86 0.82 -9.69 -6.25
CA LEU A 86 0.87 -8.77 -7.38
C LEU A 86 2.31 -8.47 -7.81
N PHE A 87 3.19 -8.14 -6.85
CA PHE A 87 4.59 -7.85 -7.16
C PHE A 87 5.39 -9.13 -7.41
N GLY A 88 5.04 -10.25 -6.79
CA GLY A 88 5.67 -11.53 -7.09
C GLY A 88 5.43 -12.01 -8.52
N ALA A 89 4.21 -11.86 -9.03
CA ALA A 89 3.88 -12.18 -10.41
C ALA A 89 4.59 -11.24 -11.40
N TRP A 90 4.67 -9.95 -11.09
CA TRP A 90 5.46 -8.99 -11.86
C TRP A 90 6.96 -9.33 -11.87
N ALA A 91 7.55 -9.65 -10.71
CA ALA A 91 8.95 -10.03 -10.61
C ALA A 91 9.25 -11.30 -11.42
N ALA A 92 8.38 -12.32 -11.32
CA ALA A 92 8.53 -13.57 -12.05
C ALA A 92 8.45 -13.39 -13.58
N THR A 93 7.62 -12.47 -14.07
CA THR A 93 7.43 -12.24 -15.51
C THR A 93 8.45 -11.28 -16.11
N SER A 94 8.89 -10.27 -15.36
CA SER A 94 9.85 -9.26 -15.83
C SER A 94 11.32 -9.63 -15.60
N GLY A 95 11.59 -10.55 -14.67
CA GLY A 95 12.95 -10.87 -14.21
C GLY A 95 13.52 -9.87 -13.21
N ASN A 96 12.81 -8.77 -12.92
CA ASN A 96 13.19 -7.78 -11.92
C ASN A 96 12.91 -8.26 -10.49
N HIS A 97 13.40 -7.50 -9.51
CA HIS A 97 13.18 -7.77 -8.09
C HIS A 97 12.52 -6.59 -7.39
N VAL A 98 11.93 -6.86 -6.23
CA VAL A 98 11.21 -5.87 -5.41
C VAL A 98 11.54 -6.09 -3.94
N SER A 99 11.63 -4.98 -3.23
CA SER A 99 11.64 -4.92 -1.77
C SER A 99 10.50 -4.03 -1.30
N PHE A 100 9.69 -4.53 -0.38
CA PHE A 100 8.55 -3.83 0.20
C PHE A 100 8.65 -3.83 1.74
N CYS A 101 8.84 -2.64 2.30
CA CYS A 101 8.87 -2.42 3.74
C CYS A 101 7.51 -1.95 4.28
N GLN A 102 6.93 -2.69 5.23
CA GLN A 102 5.65 -2.35 5.87
C GLN A 102 5.83 -1.29 6.97
N THR A 103 5.65 -0.02 6.63
CA THR A 103 5.85 1.11 7.55
C THR A 103 4.55 1.84 7.94
N GLY A 104 3.43 1.53 7.28
CA GLY A 104 2.20 2.33 7.34
C GLY A 104 2.18 3.42 6.26
N SER A 105 0.98 3.85 5.87
CA SER A 105 0.80 4.78 4.73
C SER A 105 1.46 6.14 4.97
N GLY A 106 1.30 6.70 6.17
CA GLY A 106 1.88 8.00 6.54
C GLY A 106 3.40 7.96 6.56
N ASN A 107 3.99 6.94 7.21
CA ASN A 107 5.45 6.79 7.24
C ASN A 107 6.02 6.44 5.86
N GLY A 108 5.31 5.65 5.05
CA GLY A 108 5.70 5.37 3.67
C GLY A 108 5.84 6.65 2.84
N LYS A 109 4.87 7.56 2.93
CA LYS A 109 4.93 8.88 2.26
C LYS A 109 6.08 9.73 2.79
N LYS A 110 6.28 9.78 4.11
CA LYS A 110 7.41 10.46 4.77
C LYS A 110 8.77 9.98 4.26
N ILE A 111 9.00 8.67 4.29
CA ILE A 111 10.25 8.05 3.79
C ILE A 111 10.42 8.34 2.30
N PHE A 112 9.36 8.22 1.52
CA PHE A 112 9.38 8.53 0.10
C PHE A 112 9.78 9.99 -0.18
N ASP A 113 9.29 10.93 0.62
CA ASP A 113 9.54 12.37 0.47
C ASP A 113 10.79 12.87 1.20
N ASN A 114 11.60 11.98 1.77
CA ASN A 114 12.80 12.31 2.54
C ASN A 114 12.52 13.30 3.70
N THR A 115 11.43 13.10 4.43
CA THR A 115 10.98 14.02 5.49
C THR A 115 10.11 13.33 6.53
N ASP A 116 10.17 13.77 7.78
CA ASP A 116 9.25 13.38 8.84
C ASP A 116 7.97 14.22 8.90
N GLY A 117 7.83 15.19 7.98
CA GLY A 117 6.78 16.20 7.97
C GLY A 117 7.06 17.42 8.85
N ALA A 118 8.22 17.50 9.52
CA ALA A 118 8.64 18.64 10.34
C ALA A 118 9.74 19.47 9.64
N SER A 119 9.95 20.70 10.14
CA SER A 119 10.99 21.62 9.65
C SER A 119 11.95 22.00 10.79
N PRO A 120 13.29 22.02 10.58
CA PRO A 120 14.01 21.71 9.34
C PRO A 120 13.98 20.21 8.98
N ALA A 121 14.18 19.88 7.69
CA ALA A 121 14.06 18.52 7.18
C ALA A 121 14.94 17.52 7.95
N HIS A 122 14.34 16.55 8.62
CA HIS A 122 15.02 15.31 8.92
C HIS A 122 15.02 14.45 7.64
N ALA A 123 16.16 14.41 6.94
CA ALA A 123 16.31 13.64 5.72
C ALA A 123 16.22 12.13 6.03
N LEU A 124 15.02 11.57 5.87
CA LEU A 124 14.81 10.12 5.80
C LEU A 124 15.39 9.61 4.47
N THR A 125 15.95 8.40 4.48
CA THR A 125 16.50 7.80 3.26
C THR A 125 15.97 6.39 3.05
N ALA A 126 15.84 5.95 1.80
CA ALA A 126 15.51 4.56 1.49
C ALA A 126 16.55 3.56 2.03
N THR A 127 17.78 4.03 2.23
CA THR A 127 18.92 3.30 2.81
C THR A 127 18.93 3.29 4.33
N ASP A 128 17.91 3.81 5.01
CA ASP A 128 17.71 3.50 6.43
C ASP A 128 17.01 2.12 6.55
N PHE A 129 17.11 1.50 7.72
CA PHE A 129 16.60 0.14 7.93
C PHE A 129 15.09 0.03 7.77
N CYS A 130 14.62 -1.14 7.31
CA CYS A 130 13.21 -1.46 7.43
C CYS A 130 12.89 -1.95 8.85
N ASP A 131 12.56 -1.04 9.76
CA ASP A 131 12.12 -1.36 11.12
C ASP A 131 10.58 -1.43 11.25
N GLY A 132 9.85 -0.92 10.24
CA GLY A 132 8.40 -0.86 10.22
C GLY A 132 7.78 0.01 11.32
N ASN A 133 8.59 0.81 12.01
CA ASN A 133 8.18 1.67 13.10
C ASN A 133 7.85 3.07 12.60
N ALA A 134 7.08 3.81 13.41
CA ALA A 134 6.92 5.24 13.20
C ALA A 134 8.25 5.93 13.43
N PHE A 135 8.58 6.89 12.56
CA PHE A 135 9.75 7.73 12.76
C PHE A 135 9.67 8.42 14.12
N VAL A 136 10.69 8.22 14.96
CA VAL A 136 10.86 8.93 16.24
C VAL A 136 12.13 9.77 16.12
N ALA A 137 11.98 11.09 15.96
CA ALA A 137 13.12 12.00 16.02
C ALA A 137 13.77 11.95 17.43
N PRO A 138 15.11 12.03 17.55
CA PRO A 138 16.12 12.17 16.50
C PRO A 138 16.81 10.83 16.10
N SER A 139 16.32 9.68 16.55
CA SER A 139 16.95 8.37 16.27
C SER A 139 16.66 7.93 14.82
N LYS A 140 17.65 8.10 13.95
CA LYS A 140 17.66 7.58 12.57
C LYS A 140 17.54 6.06 12.55
N THR A 141 16.44 5.47 12.07
CA THR A 141 16.44 4.07 11.60
C THR A 141 15.40 3.72 10.54
N SER A 142 14.32 4.50 10.33
CA SER A 142 13.21 4.04 9.47
C SER A 142 13.37 4.43 8.00
N GLY A 143 13.60 3.43 7.16
CA GLY A 143 13.66 3.51 5.70
C GLY A 143 13.01 2.30 5.03
N PHE A 144 13.42 2.01 3.80
CA PHE A 144 12.90 0.86 3.04
C PHE A 144 13.88 -0.31 2.97
N GLY A 145 15.01 -0.23 3.68
CA GLY A 145 16.00 -1.31 3.73
C GLY A 145 16.73 -1.52 2.40
N ALA A 146 16.92 -0.45 1.62
CA ALA A 146 17.69 -0.52 0.39
C ALA A 146 19.18 -0.77 0.68
N SER A 147 19.84 -1.48 -0.24
CA SER A 147 21.28 -1.83 -0.13
C SER A 147 22.16 -0.59 0.00
N LEU A 148 23.15 -0.62 0.90
CA LEU A 148 24.10 0.49 1.08
C LEU A 148 25.08 0.64 -0.09
N ALA A 149 25.23 -0.41 -0.91
CA ALA A 149 26.13 -0.40 -2.08
C ALA A 149 25.56 0.39 -3.27
N THR A 150 24.26 0.69 -3.24
CA THR A 150 23.53 1.42 -4.27
C THR A 150 22.79 2.54 -3.56
N ILE A 151 23.28 3.79 -3.66
CA ILE A 151 22.54 4.93 -3.09
C ILE A 151 21.28 5.16 -3.94
N VAL A 152 20.20 4.44 -3.61
CA VAL A 152 18.89 4.56 -4.23
C VAL A 152 17.98 5.39 -3.32
N ASN A 153 17.45 6.48 -3.87
CA ASN A 153 16.26 7.09 -3.29
C ASN A 153 15.08 6.13 -3.49
N PRO A 154 14.02 6.25 -2.66
CA PRO A 154 12.82 5.43 -2.81
C PRO A 154 12.27 5.46 -4.24
N HIS A 155 12.08 4.28 -4.84
CA HIS A 155 11.48 4.17 -6.17
C HIS A 155 9.97 4.38 -6.11
N PHE A 156 9.34 3.81 -5.07
CA PHE A 156 7.91 3.91 -4.87
C PHE A 156 7.52 3.90 -3.38
N ALA A 157 6.29 4.30 -3.11
CA ALA A 157 5.60 4.05 -1.85
C ALA A 157 4.17 3.60 -2.09
N ALA A 158 3.57 2.96 -1.09
CA ALA A 158 2.17 2.57 -1.07
C ALA A 158 1.40 3.32 0.03
N SER A 159 0.17 3.74 -0.25
CA SER A 159 -0.67 4.48 0.69
C SER A 159 -2.15 4.18 0.49
N ASP A 160 -2.89 3.86 1.55
CA ASP A 160 -4.36 3.67 1.50
C ASP A 160 -5.13 4.92 1.98
N ALA A 161 -4.37 5.99 2.25
CA ALA A 161 -4.87 7.34 2.36
C ALA A 161 -4.38 8.11 1.13
N PRO A 162 -5.25 8.75 0.34
CA PRO A 162 -4.80 9.60 -0.75
C PRO A 162 -3.86 10.69 -0.23
N MET A 163 -2.86 11.07 -1.03
CA MET A 163 -1.96 12.15 -0.66
C MET A 163 -2.75 13.45 -0.40
N SER A 164 -2.50 14.06 0.76
CA SER A 164 -3.00 15.39 1.09
C SER A 164 -2.14 16.49 0.47
N GLN A 165 -2.66 17.71 0.40
CA GLN A 165 -1.92 18.88 -0.04
C GLN A 165 -0.67 19.15 0.81
N SER A 166 -0.73 18.91 2.14
CA SER A 166 0.43 19.03 3.01
C SER A 166 1.50 17.99 2.70
N GLU A 167 1.09 16.73 2.50
CA GLU A 167 2.01 15.64 2.16
C GLU A 167 2.62 15.84 0.77
N TYR A 168 1.82 16.27 -0.21
CA TYR A 168 2.30 16.66 -1.52
C TYR A 168 3.34 17.78 -1.42
N GLY A 169 3.11 18.76 -0.54
CA GLY A 169 4.04 19.84 -0.23
C GLY A 169 5.39 19.35 0.30
N TRP A 170 5.41 18.28 1.10
CA TRP A 170 6.62 17.73 1.71
C TRP A 170 7.67 17.33 0.70
N PHE A 171 7.26 16.77 -0.44
CA PHE A 171 8.16 16.40 -1.54
C PHE A 171 9.01 17.59 -2.01
N PHE A 172 8.41 18.79 -2.08
CA PHE A 172 9.10 20.02 -2.49
C PHE A 172 9.90 20.59 -1.33
N SER A 173 9.25 20.80 -0.19
CA SER A 173 9.85 21.29 1.03
C SER A 173 9.12 20.68 2.23
N PRO A 174 9.84 20.03 3.16
CA PRO A 174 11.29 20.15 3.34
C PRO A 174 12.10 19.06 2.60
N GLY A 175 11.45 18.17 1.84
CA GLY A 175 12.07 17.03 1.15
C GLY A 175 13.04 17.37 0.02
N ASN A 176 12.94 18.56 -0.57
CA ASN A 176 13.86 19.09 -1.59
C ASN A 176 14.07 18.16 -2.81
N LYS A 177 13.04 17.40 -3.20
CA LYS A 177 13.14 16.40 -4.28
C LYS A 177 12.94 16.95 -5.68
N THR A 178 12.40 18.16 -5.81
CA THR A 178 11.95 18.77 -7.08
C THR A 178 13.02 18.78 -8.17
N ALA A 179 14.26 19.13 -7.82
CA ALA A 179 15.34 19.28 -8.83
C ALA A 179 15.65 17.98 -9.59
N LYS A 180 15.48 16.81 -8.94
CA LYS A 180 15.73 15.50 -9.56
C LYS A 180 14.43 14.83 -10.03
N TYR A 181 13.39 14.93 -9.23
CA TYR A 181 12.19 14.10 -9.35
C TYR A 181 10.96 14.84 -9.85
N THR A 182 11.03 16.17 -10.04
CA THR A 182 9.96 17.06 -10.49
C THR A 182 8.78 17.14 -9.51
N GLN A 183 8.01 16.07 -9.37
CA GLN A 183 6.88 15.93 -8.42
C GLN A 183 6.62 14.44 -8.14
N PRO A 184 5.85 14.08 -7.09
CA PRO A 184 5.35 12.73 -6.96
C PRO A 184 4.25 12.46 -8.00
N VAL A 185 4.02 11.19 -8.31
CA VAL A 185 2.91 10.71 -9.14
C VAL A 185 2.17 9.61 -8.39
N GLN A 186 0.84 9.52 -8.53
CA GLN A 186 -0.01 8.63 -7.74
C GLN A 186 -1.04 7.91 -8.61
N PHE A 187 -1.21 6.61 -8.34
CA PHE A 187 -2.05 5.69 -9.12
C PHE A 187 -2.81 4.73 -8.20
N PRO A 188 -4.15 4.63 -8.27
CA PRO A 188 -4.90 3.64 -7.47
C PRO A 188 -4.64 2.23 -7.99
N ALA A 189 -4.35 1.28 -7.11
CA ALA A 189 -3.82 -0.03 -7.47
C ALA A 189 -4.68 -1.21 -6.98
N VAL A 190 -5.11 -1.20 -5.73
CA VAL A 190 -5.86 -2.32 -5.11
C VAL A 190 -6.95 -1.76 -4.21
N VAL A 191 -8.09 -2.45 -4.16
CA VAL A 191 -9.15 -2.17 -3.17
C VAL A 191 -9.12 -3.26 -2.11
N GLY A 192 -9.22 -2.90 -0.83
CA GLY A 192 -9.26 -3.85 0.30
C GLY A 192 -10.38 -3.55 1.27
N ALA A 193 -10.90 -4.58 1.95
CA ALA A 193 -11.95 -4.45 2.96
C ALA A 193 -11.37 -4.25 4.36
N VAL A 194 -11.80 -3.21 5.07
CA VAL A 194 -11.41 -3.00 6.46
C VAL A 194 -12.39 -3.73 7.37
N ALA A 195 -12.06 -4.96 7.75
CA ALA A 195 -12.86 -5.77 8.64
C ALA A 195 -12.83 -5.24 10.08
N LEU A 196 -13.98 -5.36 10.76
CA LEU A 196 -14.04 -5.27 12.22
C LEU A 196 -13.73 -6.65 12.79
N VAL A 197 -12.65 -6.77 13.55
CA VAL A 197 -12.15 -8.04 14.10
C VAL A 197 -12.50 -8.09 15.58
N LEU A 198 -12.98 -9.24 16.06
CA LEU A 198 -13.48 -9.43 17.41
C LEU A 198 -12.85 -10.67 18.03
N HIS A 199 -12.50 -10.60 19.30
CA HIS A 199 -12.09 -11.74 20.11
C HIS A 199 -13.01 -11.86 21.32
N ASN A 200 -13.94 -12.81 21.23
CA ASN A 200 -14.90 -13.13 22.27
C ASN A 200 -15.12 -14.65 22.28
N SER A 201 -14.86 -15.29 23.41
CA SER A 201 -14.85 -16.76 23.53
C SER A 201 -16.24 -17.38 23.32
N ASN A 202 -17.30 -16.59 23.49
CA ASN A 202 -18.69 -17.01 23.29
C ASN A 202 -19.22 -16.72 21.89
N ILE A 203 -18.37 -16.24 20.97
CA ILE A 203 -18.72 -15.94 19.57
C ILE A 203 -17.75 -16.67 18.64
N SER A 204 -18.25 -17.66 17.90
CA SER A 204 -17.46 -18.50 16.98
C SER A 204 -17.81 -18.33 15.50
N ALA A 205 -18.76 -17.45 15.19
CA ALA A 205 -19.21 -17.15 13.84
C ALA A 205 -19.17 -15.63 13.59
N PRO A 206 -19.20 -15.18 12.33
CA PRO A 206 -19.30 -13.76 12.02
C PRO A 206 -20.59 -13.17 12.61
N VAL A 207 -20.47 -11.99 13.21
CA VAL A 207 -21.63 -11.24 13.73
C VAL A 207 -22.07 -10.18 12.73
N ASN A 208 -23.28 -9.66 12.88
CA ASN A 208 -23.76 -8.54 12.07
C ASN A 208 -23.85 -7.29 12.93
N LEU A 209 -23.05 -6.28 12.56
CA LEU A 209 -23.14 -4.94 13.13
C LEU A 209 -23.78 -4.02 12.09
N ASN A 210 -24.62 -3.08 12.53
CA ASN A 210 -25.07 -2.00 11.66
C ASN A 210 -24.20 -0.75 11.86
N ASP A 211 -24.37 0.27 11.03
CA ASP A 211 -23.60 1.53 11.15
C ASP A 211 -23.68 2.15 12.55
N VAL A 212 -24.84 2.10 13.22
CA VAL A 212 -25.00 2.64 14.58
C VAL A 212 -24.12 1.89 15.58
N ASP A 213 -24.06 0.56 15.49
CA ASP A 213 -23.18 -0.25 16.35
C ASP A 213 -21.70 0.09 16.11
N VAL A 214 -21.29 0.19 14.84
CA VAL A 214 -19.92 0.57 14.47
C VAL A 214 -19.57 1.96 14.99
N CYS A 215 -20.45 2.95 14.82
CA CYS A 215 -20.27 4.29 15.37
C CYS A 215 -20.10 4.28 16.88
N ARG A 216 -20.95 3.52 17.61
CA ARG A 216 -20.95 3.45 19.08
C ARG A 216 -19.68 2.81 19.64
N VAL A 217 -19.08 1.85 18.94
CA VAL A 217 -17.78 1.26 19.33
C VAL A 217 -16.68 2.33 19.34
N PHE A 218 -16.56 3.09 18.26
CA PHE A 218 -15.43 4.00 18.06
C PHE A 218 -15.63 5.39 18.70
N ASN A 219 -16.86 5.83 18.96
CA ASN A 219 -17.14 7.05 19.71
C ASN A 219 -17.19 6.82 21.24
N GLY A 220 -17.15 5.56 21.66
CA GLY A 220 -17.10 5.14 23.06
C GLY A 220 -18.44 4.99 23.77
N GLN A 221 -19.57 5.19 23.10
CA GLN A 221 -20.90 4.94 23.67
C GLN A 221 -21.19 3.46 23.92
N ALA A 222 -20.54 2.56 23.17
CA ALA A 222 -20.51 1.14 23.49
C ALA A 222 -19.17 0.81 24.17
N THR A 223 -19.27 0.15 25.32
CA THR A 223 -18.12 -0.35 26.10
C THR A 223 -18.28 -1.81 26.47
N LYS A 224 -19.47 -2.38 26.24
CA LYS A 224 -19.84 -3.75 26.55
C LYS A 224 -20.36 -4.51 25.33
N TRP A 225 -20.19 -5.83 25.32
CA TRP A 225 -20.77 -6.72 24.30
C TRP A 225 -22.30 -6.60 24.28
N SER A 226 -22.93 -6.52 25.45
CA SER A 226 -24.37 -6.31 25.58
C SER A 226 -24.85 -4.97 24.98
N ASP A 227 -24.01 -3.93 24.92
CA ASP A 227 -24.33 -2.67 24.25
C ASP A 227 -24.56 -2.86 22.74
N LEU A 228 -23.95 -3.90 22.15
CA LEU A 228 -24.03 -4.29 20.74
C LEU A 228 -25.02 -5.45 20.51
N GLY A 229 -25.77 -5.86 21.54
CA GLY A 229 -26.64 -7.04 21.47
C GLY A 229 -25.88 -8.37 21.32
N LEU A 230 -24.59 -8.39 21.67
CA LEU A 230 -23.72 -9.57 21.62
C LEU A 230 -23.60 -10.22 23.01
N PRO A 231 -23.34 -11.53 23.08
CA PRO A 231 -23.12 -12.21 24.36
C PRO A 231 -21.85 -11.67 25.04
N ALA A 232 -21.91 -11.53 26.37
CA ALA A 232 -20.75 -11.24 27.18
C ALA A 232 -19.66 -12.31 26.97
N ASP A 233 -18.40 -11.92 27.07
CA ASP A 233 -17.26 -12.82 26.98
C ASP A 233 -17.05 -13.57 28.31
N ALA A 234 -16.27 -14.66 28.31
CA ALA A 234 -15.86 -15.35 29.51
C ALA A 234 -15.06 -14.46 30.48
N SER A 235 -14.33 -13.46 29.95
CA SER A 235 -13.60 -12.46 30.74
C SER A 235 -14.48 -11.30 31.23
N GLY A 236 -15.77 -11.29 30.88
CA GLY A 236 -16.73 -10.28 31.28
C GLY A 236 -17.41 -9.58 30.09
N ASP A 237 -18.32 -8.67 30.40
CA ASP A 237 -19.11 -7.99 29.38
C ASP A 237 -18.38 -6.79 28.74
N ASN A 238 -17.34 -6.25 29.37
CA ASN A 238 -16.59 -5.12 28.81
C ASN A 238 -15.67 -5.57 27.66
N PHE A 239 -15.42 -4.67 26.70
CA PHE A 239 -14.38 -4.86 25.68
C PHE A 239 -13.39 -3.70 25.60
N SER A 240 -12.19 -3.98 25.08
CA SER A 240 -11.20 -2.98 24.67
C SER A 240 -11.19 -2.79 23.15
N VAL A 241 -10.84 -1.60 22.68
CA VAL A 241 -10.72 -1.27 21.25
C VAL A 241 -9.26 -1.32 20.83
N VAL A 242 -8.90 -2.16 19.87
CA VAL A 242 -7.55 -2.17 19.28
C VAL A 242 -7.55 -1.32 18.02
N PHE A 243 -6.63 -0.36 17.93
CA PHE A 243 -6.57 0.61 16.84
C PHE A 243 -5.14 0.77 16.31
N ARG A 244 -5.02 1.42 15.15
CA ARG A 244 -3.72 1.72 14.53
C ARG A 244 -3.11 2.98 15.14
N SER A 245 -1.98 2.84 15.81
CA SER A 245 -1.25 3.98 16.41
C SER A 245 -0.39 4.77 15.42
N ASP A 246 -0.09 4.18 14.27
CA ASP A 246 0.68 4.79 13.19
C ASP A 246 -0.21 5.52 12.15
N GLY A 247 0.42 6.34 11.30
CA GLY A 247 -0.26 6.97 10.15
C GLY A 247 -0.74 5.91 9.16
N SER A 248 -2.04 5.63 9.18
CA SER A 248 -2.64 4.42 8.64
C SER A 248 -3.75 4.73 7.63
N GLY A 249 -3.58 4.27 6.38
CA GLY A 249 -4.65 4.31 5.39
C GLY A 249 -5.86 3.43 5.74
N THR A 250 -5.68 2.40 6.57
CA THR A 250 -6.78 1.63 7.16
C THR A 250 -7.63 2.50 8.10
N SER A 251 -6.99 3.36 8.90
CA SER A 251 -7.69 4.33 9.76
C SER A 251 -8.40 5.38 8.94
N PHE A 252 -7.76 5.86 7.86
CA PHE A 252 -8.40 6.79 6.92
C PHE A 252 -9.66 6.18 6.31
N SER A 253 -9.61 4.92 5.88
CA SER A 253 -10.74 4.27 5.23
C SER A 253 -11.89 3.98 6.21
N LEU A 254 -11.58 3.54 7.43
CA LEU A 254 -12.57 3.43 8.50
C LEU A 254 -13.21 4.79 8.81
N SER A 255 -12.39 5.82 9.01
CA SER A 255 -12.88 7.15 9.39
C SER A 255 -13.64 7.86 8.28
N ASN A 256 -13.30 7.62 7.01
CA ASN A 256 -14.09 8.07 5.87
C ASN A 256 -15.51 7.50 5.90
N HIS A 257 -15.65 6.21 6.21
CA HIS A 257 -16.96 5.59 6.41
C HIS A 257 -17.68 6.18 7.63
N LEU A 258 -17.01 6.27 8.78
CA LEU A 258 -17.59 6.82 10.00
C LEU A 258 -18.08 8.27 9.83
N ALA A 259 -17.29 9.14 9.20
CA ALA A 259 -17.70 10.53 8.93
C ALA A 259 -18.88 10.63 7.94
N ALA A 260 -19.10 9.60 7.11
CA ALA A 260 -20.23 9.56 6.19
C ALA A 260 -21.53 9.11 6.89
N VAL A 261 -21.46 8.07 7.73
CA VAL A 261 -22.65 7.40 8.29
C VAL A 261 -22.99 7.78 9.73
N CYS A 262 -22.00 8.17 10.53
CA CYS A 262 -22.23 8.55 11.91
C CYS A 262 -22.73 9.99 11.97
N GLY A 263 -23.91 10.19 12.57
CA GLY A 263 -24.38 11.51 12.92
C GLY A 263 -23.54 12.19 14.00
N THR A 264 -23.75 13.48 14.20
CA THR A 264 -23.14 14.23 15.31
C THR A 264 -23.75 13.79 16.65
N VAL A 265 -22.91 13.51 17.65
CA VAL A 265 -23.32 13.30 19.04
C VAL A 265 -22.97 14.55 19.84
N GLY A 266 -24.00 15.33 20.22
CA GLY A 266 -23.77 16.68 20.75
C GLY A 266 -23.13 17.56 19.68
N THR A 267 -21.89 17.99 19.90
CA THR A 267 -21.07 18.72 18.90
C THR A 267 -19.99 17.85 18.26
N ALA A 268 -19.82 16.61 18.71
CA ALA A 268 -18.73 15.74 18.29
C ALA A 268 -19.12 14.90 17.07
N HIS A 269 -18.21 14.79 16.12
CA HIS A 269 -18.28 13.92 14.95
C HIS A 269 -16.91 13.29 14.67
N PHE A 270 -16.90 12.22 13.88
CA PHE A 270 -15.63 11.61 13.42
C PHE A 270 -14.98 12.47 12.35
N ILE A 271 -13.64 12.56 12.41
CA ILE A 271 -12.84 13.26 11.41
C ILE A 271 -12.14 12.21 10.54
N ALA A 272 -12.26 12.31 9.22
CA ALA A 272 -11.52 11.43 8.32
C ALA A 272 -10.03 11.76 8.34
N ASP A 273 -9.22 10.85 8.90
CA ASP A 273 -7.78 11.04 9.08
C ASP A 273 -7.05 9.68 9.13
N GLN A 274 -5.78 9.67 8.74
CA GLN A 274 -4.93 8.48 8.82
C GLN A 274 -4.44 8.18 10.25
N ALA A 275 -4.46 9.17 11.16
CA ALA A 275 -4.17 9.03 12.57
C ALA A 275 -5.47 8.84 13.37
N PHE A 276 -5.66 7.65 13.95
CA PHE A 276 -6.89 7.34 14.69
C PHE A 276 -7.12 8.26 15.91
N GLY A 277 -6.05 8.77 16.52
CA GLY A 277 -6.16 9.77 17.58
C GLY A 277 -6.88 11.04 17.12
N THR A 278 -6.65 11.48 15.88
CA THR A 278 -7.39 12.60 15.26
C THR A 278 -8.83 12.21 14.97
N VAL A 279 -9.05 11.00 14.43
CA VAL A 279 -10.37 10.48 14.04
C VAL A 279 -11.41 10.63 15.15
N ALA A 280 -11.06 10.22 16.36
CA ALA A 280 -11.96 10.22 17.51
C ALA A 280 -11.74 11.40 18.49
N SER A 281 -10.90 12.38 18.12
CA SER A 281 -10.46 13.46 19.01
C SER A 281 -11.60 14.29 19.61
N GLN A 282 -12.69 14.51 18.86
CA GLN A 282 -13.84 15.28 19.34
C GLN A 282 -14.65 14.56 20.41
N PHE A 283 -14.64 13.22 20.41
CA PHE A 283 -15.28 12.41 21.46
C PHE A 283 -14.39 12.27 22.70
N PHE A 284 -13.08 12.40 22.52
CA PHE A 284 -12.08 12.20 23.57
C PHE A 284 -11.09 13.37 23.64
N PRO A 285 -11.53 14.59 24.04
CA PRO A 285 -10.70 15.79 24.00
C PRO A 285 -9.49 15.73 24.96
N SER A 286 -9.53 14.85 25.96
CA SER A 286 -8.42 14.60 26.90
C SER A 286 -7.51 13.44 26.49
N GLY A 287 -7.66 12.92 25.27
CA GLY A 287 -6.96 11.74 24.77
C GLY A 287 -7.81 10.48 24.81
N LEU A 288 -7.43 9.49 24.00
CA LEU A 288 -8.14 8.22 23.90
C LEU A 288 -8.21 7.49 25.26
N PRO A 289 -9.34 6.86 25.61
CA PRO A 289 -9.45 6.09 26.85
C PRO A 289 -8.41 4.98 26.96
N THR A 290 -8.04 4.58 28.17
CA THR A 290 -7.06 3.51 28.41
C THR A 290 -7.44 2.15 27.81
N ARG A 291 -8.74 1.90 27.61
CA ARG A 291 -9.25 0.72 26.89
C ARG A 291 -9.06 0.77 25.37
N PHE A 292 -8.49 1.84 24.82
CA PHE A 292 -8.05 1.91 23.43
C PHE A 292 -6.56 1.55 23.36
N ILE A 293 -6.26 0.42 22.73
CA ILE A 293 -4.93 -0.17 22.63
C ILE A 293 -4.36 0.15 21.25
N GLY A 294 -3.37 1.04 21.20
CA GLY A 294 -2.75 1.46 19.95
C GLY A 294 -1.56 0.58 19.57
N VAL A 295 -1.57 0.01 18.36
CA VAL A 295 -0.45 -0.77 17.81
C VAL A 295 -0.16 -0.43 16.35
N SER A 296 1.06 -0.67 15.87
CA SER A 296 1.51 -0.27 14.53
C SER A 296 1.38 -1.39 13.49
N GLY A 297 0.63 -1.09 12.42
CA GLY A 297 0.41 -2.00 11.28
C GLY A 297 -0.73 -3.01 11.44
N ASN A 298 -1.36 -3.40 10.32
CA ASN A 298 -2.43 -4.40 10.31
C ASN A 298 -2.04 -5.75 10.94
N PRO A 299 -0.86 -6.34 10.67
CA PRO A 299 -0.45 -7.58 11.32
C PRO A 299 -0.42 -7.47 12.85
N ALA A 300 0.02 -6.33 13.39
CA ALA A 300 0.06 -6.12 14.83
C ALA A 300 -1.35 -5.99 15.43
N VAL A 301 -2.26 -5.25 14.77
CA VAL A 301 -3.66 -5.14 15.24
C VAL A 301 -4.31 -6.51 15.34
N VAL A 302 -4.24 -7.31 14.28
CA VAL A 302 -4.86 -8.64 14.26
C VAL A 302 -4.23 -9.55 15.32
N ASN A 303 -2.90 -9.56 15.45
CA ASN A 303 -2.22 -10.34 16.46
C ASN A 303 -2.55 -9.87 17.89
N THR A 304 -2.67 -8.57 18.14
CA THR A 304 -3.06 -8.05 19.45
C THR A 304 -4.47 -8.48 19.81
N ILE A 305 -5.42 -8.40 18.87
CA ILE A 305 -6.80 -8.88 19.08
C ILE A 305 -6.77 -10.39 19.35
N ALA A 306 -6.06 -11.17 18.52
CA ALA A 306 -5.94 -12.62 18.69
C ALA A 306 -5.33 -13.06 20.04
N ASN A 307 -4.46 -12.24 20.63
CA ASN A 307 -3.81 -12.56 21.91
C ASN A 307 -4.46 -11.86 23.12
N THR A 308 -5.46 -11.00 22.90
CA THR A 308 -6.12 -10.24 23.96
C THR A 308 -7.61 -10.52 23.93
N GLN A 309 -8.08 -11.35 24.86
CA GLN A 309 -9.49 -11.66 25.06
C GLN A 309 -10.31 -10.38 25.28
N SER A 310 -11.60 -10.40 24.93
CA SER A 310 -12.51 -9.25 25.07
C SER A 310 -12.03 -8.00 24.34
N THR A 311 -11.64 -8.15 23.08
CA THR A 311 -11.25 -7.04 22.21
C THR A 311 -12.06 -6.97 20.93
N ILE A 312 -12.23 -5.75 20.44
CA ILE A 312 -12.73 -5.42 19.10
C ILE A 312 -11.77 -4.43 18.46
N GLY A 313 -11.56 -4.50 17.16
CA GLY A 313 -10.74 -3.53 16.45
C GLY A 313 -11.00 -3.56 14.97
N TYR A 314 -10.13 -2.92 14.20
CA TYR A 314 -10.24 -2.87 12.75
C TYR A 314 -8.90 -3.16 12.09
N ALA A 315 -8.93 -4.01 11.06
CA ALA A 315 -7.78 -4.33 10.26
C ALA A 315 -8.24 -4.73 8.85
N GLU A 316 -7.30 -4.79 7.91
CA GLU A 316 -7.57 -5.39 6.61
C GLU A 316 -8.07 -6.84 6.76
N ALA A 317 -9.18 -7.16 6.08
CA ALA A 317 -9.84 -8.46 6.15
C ALA A 317 -8.87 -9.60 5.79
N ALA A 318 -8.03 -9.40 4.79
CA ALA A 318 -7.06 -10.42 4.40
C ALA A 318 -5.97 -10.66 5.47
N ASN A 319 -5.58 -9.64 6.24
CA ASN A 319 -4.69 -9.80 7.39
C ASN A 319 -5.38 -10.61 8.50
N PHE A 320 -6.65 -10.31 8.80
CA PHE A 320 -7.44 -11.13 9.72
C PHE A 320 -7.51 -12.59 9.28
N LYS A 321 -7.87 -12.85 8.02
CA LYS A 321 -7.98 -14.21 7.46
C LYS A 321 -6.69 -15.02 7.63
N ASN A 322 -5.54 -14.39 7.46
CA ASN A 322 -4.25 -15.06 7.57
C ASN A 322 -3.88 -15.48 9.01
N VAL A 323 -4.40 -14.79 10.02
CA VAL A 323 -4.18 -15.13 11.44
C VAL A 323 -5.29 -16.04 11.99
N ALA A 324 -6.54 -15.82 11.56
CA ALA A 324 -7.73 -16.48 12.09
C ALA A 324 -7.72 -18.02 11.95
N SER A 325 -7.02 -18.57 10.95
CA SER A 325 -6.92 -20.03 10.78
C SER A 325 -6.31 -20.76 11.98
N ALA A 326 -5.58 -20.04 12.85
CA ALA A 326 -4.97 -20.60 14.05
C ALA A 326 -5.73 -20.26 15.36
N ASN A 327 -6.81 -19.47 15.31
CA ASN A 327 -7.53 -19.02 16.50
C ASN A 327 -9.07 -19.08 16.30
N PRO A 328 -9.76 -20.11 16.85
CA PRO A 328 -11.20 -20.30 16.64
C PRO A 328 -12.10 -19.29 17.38
N SER A 329 -11.56 -18.54 18.36
CA SER A 329 -12.28 -17.47 19.07
C SER A 329 -12.09 -16.10 18.42
N LEU A 330 -11.28 -16.03 17.37
CA LEU A 330 -11.11 -14.83 16.57
C LEU A 330 -12.12 -14.84 15.42
N THR A 331 -13.01 -13.84 15.42
CA THR A 331 -14.05 -13.68 14.41
C THR A 331 -14.05 -12.26 13.87
N TYR A 332 -14.98 -11.96 12.97
CA TYR A 332 -15.17 -10.64 12.37
C TYR A 332 -16.65 -10.26 12.33
N ALA A 333 -16.93 -9.00 12.03
CA ALA A 333 -18.28 -8.55 11.76
C ALA A 333 -18.53 -8.37 10.25
N THR A 334 -19.68 -8.87 9.80
CA THR A 334 -20.39 -8.29 8.66
C THR A 334 -20.93 -6.91 9.07
N VAL A 335 -21.02 -6.00 8.11
CA VAL A 335 -21.55 -4.65 8.34
C VAL A 335 -22.74 -4.43 7.41
N ASN A 336 -23.90 -4.11 7.99
CA ASN A 336 -25.17 -4.03 7.27
C ASN A 336 -25.44 -5.29 6.42
N SER A 337 -25.14 -6.46 6.98
CA SER A 337 -25.24 -7.79 6.35
C SER A 337 -24.32 -8.03 5.15
N PHE A 338 -23.38 -7.14 4.89
CA PHE A 338 -22.34 -7.37 3.89
C PHE A 338 -21.09 -7.97 4.53
N ASP A 339 -20.50 -8.96 3.87
CA ASP A 339 -19.29 -9.65 4.30
C ASP A 339 -18.03 -8.99 3.68
N PRO A 340 -17.00 -8.63 4.48
CA PRO A 340 -15.75 -8.08 3.97
C PRO A 340 -15.00 -9.01 2.97
N PHE A 341 -15.25 -10.32 2.99
CA PHE A 341 -14.68 -11.26 2.04
C PHE A 341 -15.50 -11.42 0.75
N ALA A 342 -16.72 -10.90 0.71
CA ALA A 342 -17.61 -10.95 -0.45
C ALA A 342 -17.44 -9.75 -1.40
N LEU A 343 -16.24 -9.16 -1.45
CA LEU A 343 -15.91 -8.19 -2.51
C LEU A 343 -15.95 -8.88 -3.88
N PRO A 344 -16.38 -8.18 -4.95
CA PRO A 344 -16.22 -8.67 -6.31
C PRO A 344 -14.73 -8.80 -6.66
N ALA A 345 -14.39 -9.65 -7.62
CA ALA A 345 -12.99 -9.85 -8.03
C ALA A 345 -12.30 -8.55 -8.50
N SER A 346 -13.07 -7.61 -9.05
CA SER A 346 -12.60 -6.29 -9.44
C SER A 346 -13.64 -5.22 -9.12
N ILE A 347 -13.18 -3.99 -8.87
CA ILE A 347 -14.01 -2.82 -8.63
C ILE A 347 -13.57 -1.72 -9.60
N THR A 348 -14.53 -1.20 -10.36
CA THR A 348 -14.28 -0.07 -11.24
C THR A 348 -14.15 1.21 -10.43
N LEU A 349 -13.03 1.91 -10.59
CA LEU A 349 -12.73 3.17 -9.91
C LEU A 349 -12.74 4.32 -10.91
N ALA A 350 -13.55 5.34 -10.63
CA ALA A 350 -13.47 6.62 -11.33
C ALA A 350 -12.38 7.47 -10.68
N THR A 351 -11.50 8.06 -11.50
CA THR A 351 -10.44 8.94 -11.02
C THR A 351 -10.61 10.37 -11.48
N VAL A 352 -10.20 11.28 -10.63
CA VAL A 352 -9.98 12.71 -10.94
C VAL A 352 -8.48 12.98 -10.91
N ASN A 353 -8.04 13.89 -11.78
CA ASN A 353 -6.62 14.17 -11.96
C ASN A 353 -6.20 15.39 -11.14
N ASP A 354 -4.95 15.37 -10.68
CA ASP A 354 -4.26 16.49 -10.05
C ASP A 354 -4.96 17.01 -8.79
N ARG A 355 -5.68 16.10 -8.10
CA ARG A 355 -6.36 16.39 -6.84
C ARG A 355 -5.82 15.54 -5.70
N GLY A 356 -5.95 16.07 -4.49
CA GLY A 356 -5.64 15.39 -3.24
C GLY A 356 -6.55 15.87 -2.10
N ILE A 357 -6.32 15.37 -0.89
CA ILE A 357 -7.05 15.82 0.29
C ILE A 357 -6.58 17.22 0.69
N THR A 358 -7.51 18.15 0.85
CA THR A 358 -7.21 19.55 1.23
C THR A 358 -7.71 19.91 2.64
N GLY A 359 -8.48 19.01 3.25
CA GLY A 359 -9.02 19.17 4.60
C GLY A 359 -10.22 18.26 4.81
N VAL A 360 -11.06 18.63 5.77
CA VAL A 360 -12.35 18.01 6.04
C VAL A 360 -13.45 19.07 6.11
N ASP A 361 -14.71 18.68 5.85
CA ASP A 361 -15.86 19.56 6.00
C ASP A 361 -16.31 19.67 7.48
N SER A 362 -17.40 20.39 7.73
CA SER A 362 -17.95 20.57 9.09
C SER A 362 -18.48 19.30 9.74
N ASN A 363 -18.62 18.21 8.98
CA ASN A 363 -19.02 16.88 9.46
C ASN A 363 -17.82 15.92 9.49
N GLY A 364 -16.60 16.42 9.28
CA GLY A 364 -15.38 15.64 9.29
C GLY A 364 -15.15 14.79 8.04
N ARG A 365 -15.91 15.00 6.95
CA ARG A 365 -15.76 14.24 5.70
C ARG A 365 -14.60 14.81 4.87
N PRO A 366 -13.83 13.99 4.14
CA PRO A 366 -12.72 14.48 3.33
C PRO A 366 -13.18 15.51 2.28
N VAL A 367 -12.46 16.62 2.19
CA VAL A 367 -12.60 17.62 1.12
C VAL A 367 -11.41 17.50 0.18
N THR A 368 -11.69 17.35 -1.11
CA THR A 368 -10.67 17.22 -2.15
C THR A 368 -10.54 18.52 -2.94
N GLY A 369 -9.34 18.81 -3.43
CA GLY A 369 -9.05 20.03 -4.18
C GLY A 369 -7.90 19.82 -5.14
N VAL A 370 -7.72 20.75 -6.09
CA VAL A 370 -6.59 20.75 -7.01
C VAL A 370 -5.31 20.94 -6.19
N LEU A 371 -4.33 20.07 -6.41
CA LEU A 371 -3.03 20.16 -5.76
C LEU A 371 -2.25 21.35 -6.33
N ALA A 372 -1.42 21.95 -5.50
CA ALA A 372 -0.50 23.01 -5.91
C ALA A 372 0.87 22.85 -5.23
N PRO A 373 1.99 23.09 -5.93
CA PRO A 373 2.08 23.38 -7.37
C PRO A 373 1.95 22.11 -8.24
N ILE A 374 1.26 22.17 -9.38
CA ILE A 374 1.29 21.08 -10.38
C ILE A 374 2.28 21.42 -11.47
N THR A 375 3.31 20.59 -11.62
CA THR A 375 4.38 20.74 -12.62
C THR A 375 4.25 19.75 -13.76
N GLN A 376 3.65 18.58 -13.50
CA GLN A 376 3.26 17.59 -14.49
C GLN A 376 1.78 17.25 -14.29
N ALA A 377 0.94 17.77 -15.19
CA ALA A 377 -0.50 17.51 -15.19
C ALA A 377 -0.82 16.04 -15.51
N GLY A 378 -1.91 15.56 -14.94
CA GLY A 378 -2.50 14.25 -15.17
C GLY A 378 -1.93 13.13 -14.31
N CYS A 379 -0.94 13.39 -13.45
CA CYS A 379 -0.13 12.34 -12.81
C CYS A 379 -0.45 12.10 -11.34
N MET A 380 -1.34 12.88 -10.73
CA MET A 380 -1.92 12.58 -9.41
C MET A 380 -3.35 12.09 -9.60
N ASN A 381 -3.56 10.78 -9.68
CA ASN A 381 -4.88 10.20 -9.92
C ASN A 381 -5.51 9.85 -8.56
N LEU A 382 -6.62 10.51 -8.25
CA LEU A 382 -7.37 10.37 -7.00
C LEU A 382 -8.71 9.69 -7.29
N VAL A 383 -9.08 8.71 -6.47
CA VAL A 383 -10.47 8.25 -6.36
C VAL A 383 -11.13 9.09 -5.28
N GLU A 384 -12.24 9.76 -5.60
CA GLU A 384 -12.93 10.65 -4.66
C GLU A 384 -13.41 9.86 -3.43
N PRO A 385 -12.97 10.19 -2.19
CA PRO A 385 -13.31 9.43 -0.98
C PRO A 385 -14.80 9.23 -0.74
N SER A 386 -15.62 10.21 -1.15
CA SER A 386 -17.08 10.13 -1.05
C SER A 386 -17.69 8.99 -1.87
N THR A 387 -17.02 8.53 -2.93
CA THR A 387 -17.52 7.45 -3.80
C THR A 387 -17.37 6.06 -3.18
N TYR A 388 -16.57 5.93 -2.13
CA TYR A 388 -16.33 4.67 -1.43
C TYR A 388 -16.49 4.76 0.09
N ALA A 389 -17.05 5.87 0.61
CA ALA A 389 -17.35 6.03 2.02
C ALA A 389 -18.53 5.16 2.49
N THR A 390 -19.44 4.80 1.58
CA THR A 390 -20.64 4.01 1.89
C THR A 390 -20.95 3.05 0.75
N SER A 391 -21.75 2.03 1.03
CA SER A 391 -22.25 1.11 0.01
C SER A 391 -23.54 0.45 0.47
N THR A 392 -24.47 0.24 -0.47
CA THR A 392 -25.70 -0.52 -0.28
C THR A 392 -25.71 -1.83 -1.06
N THR A 393 -24.61 -2.21 -1.71
CA THR A 393 -24.52 -3.38 -2.62
C THR A 393 -23.34 -4.30 -2.32
N ARG A 394 -22.48 -3.92 -1.39
CA ARG A 394 -21.23 -4.60 -0.99
C ARG A 394 -20.77 -4.09 0.36
N TYR A 395 -19.75 -4.72 0.94
CA TYR A 395 -19.14 -4.29 2.19
C TYR A 395 -18.79 -2.79 2.18
N PRO A 396 -19.24 -2.00 3.18
CA PRO A 396 -19.18 -0.55 3.09
C PRO A 396 -17.83 0.06 3.50
N ILE A 397 -17.03 -0.65 4.30
CA ILE A 397 -15.75 -0.12 4.78
C ILE A 397 -14.63 -0.64 3.88
N ILE A 398 -14.30 0.10 2.83
CA ILE A 398 -13.23 -0.26 1.90
C ILE A 398 -12.16 0.82 1.81
N ALA A 399 -10.94 0.37 1.53
CA ALA A 399 -9.79 1.21 1.25
C ALA A 399 -9.45 1.17 -0.24
N VAL A 400 -9.02 2.31 -0.79
CA VAL A 400 -8.34 2.38 -2.09
C VAL A 400 -6.87 2.58 -1.81
N SER A 401 -6.06 1.60 -2.17
CA SER A 401 -4.61 1.70 -2.06
C SER A 401 -4.02 2.31 -3.31
N TYR A 402 -3.05 3.21 -3.13
CA TYR A 402 -2.34 3.91 -4.18
C TYR A 402 -0.87 3.52 -4.18
N LEU A 403 -0.31 3.37 -5.37
CA LEU A 403 1.14 3.35 -5.57
C LEU A 403 1.60 4.74 -6.00
N ILE A 404 2.66 5.21 -5.36
CA ILE A 404 3.29 6.52 -5.53
C ILE A 404 4.68 6.29 -6.10
N ALA A 405 5.08 7.07 -7.11
CA ALA A 405 6.42 7.02 -7.69
C ALA A 405 6.95 8.44 -7.97
N ASN A 406 8.20 8.55 -8.41
CA ASN A 406 8.77 9.82 -8.83
C ASN A 406 8.45 10.11 -10.32
N ASN A 407 8.18 11.37 -10.65
CA ASN A 407 7.87 11.74 -12.03
C ASN A 407 9.05 11.60 -13.00
N THR A 408 10.23 12.09 -12.60
CA THR A 408 11.48 12.04 -13.38
C THR A 408 12.60 11.44 -12.55
N GLY A 409 13.80 11.24 -13.12
CA GLY A 409 14.99 10.88 -12.34
C GLY A 409 15.02 9.42 -11.88
N ASN A 410 14.23 8.56 -12.53
CA ASN A 410 14.24 7.12 -12.34
C ASN A 410 15.37 6.42 -13.15
N GLY A 411 16.01 7.12 -14.09
CA GLY A 411 17.19 6.64 -14.80
C GLY A 411 16.99 5.28 -15.48
N VAL A 412 17.95 4.39 -15.25
CA VAL A 412 17.92 3.01 -15.78
C VAL A 412 16.78 2.16 -15.19
N ASP A 413 16.25 2.55 -14.03
CA ASP A 413 15.20 1.81 -13.32
C ASP A 413 13.79 2.14 -13.85
N THR A 414 13.66 3.11 -14.76
CA THR A 414 12.37 3.61 -15.27
C THR A 414 11.43 2.51 -15.73
N ALA A 415 11.94 1.55 -16.52
CA ALA A 415 11.12 0.45 -17.04
C ALA A 415 10.66 -0.50 -15.92
N ALA A 416 11.49 -0.76 -14.92
CA ALA A 416 11.14 -1.58 -13.77
C ALA A 416 10.09 -0.88 -12.89
N VAL A 417 10.25 0.42 -12.63
CA VAL A 417 9.28 1.21 -11.87
C VAL A 417 7.94 1.30 -12.61
N GLN A 418 7.95 1.60 -13.91
CA GLN A 418 6.75 1.56 -14.75
C GLN A 418 6.07 0.19 -14.72
N GLY A 419 6.84 -0.90 -14.81
CA GLY A 419 6.33 -2.26 -14.74
C GLY A 419 5.68 -2.59 -13.40
N LEU A 420 6.32 -2.20 -12.29
CA LEU A 420 5.79 -2.43 -10.95
C LEU A 420 4.48 -1.67 -10.73
N ILE A 421 4.44 -0.36 -11.03
CA ILE A 421 3.22 0.45 -10.90
C ILE A 421 2.14 -0.04 -11.87
N GLY A 422 2.54 -0.37 -13.11
CA GLY A 422 1.65 -0.88 -14.16
C GLY A 422 1.09 -2.27 -13.91
N SER A 423 1.71 -3.07 -13.03
CA SER A 423 1.25 -4.42 -12.67
C SER A 423 -0.19 -4.42 -12.15
N ALA A 424 -0.63 -3.33 -11.50
CA ALA A 424 -2.00 -3.16 -11.04
C ALA A 424 -3.03 -3.18 -12.18
N TYR A 425 -2.62 -2.82 -13.40
CA TYR A 425 -3.49 -2.65 -14.58
C TYR A 425 -3.25 -3.67 -15.69
N GLY A 426 -2.17 -4.46 -15.58
CA GLY A 426 -1.79 -5.45 -16.56
C GLY A 426 -2.57 -6.77 -16.44
N SER A 427 -2.01 -7.83 -17.02
CA SER A 427 -2.54 -9.18 -16.78
C SER A 427 -2.31 -9.58 -15.32
N HIS A 428 -3.35 -10.08 -14.66
CA HIS A 428 -3.27 -10.62 -13.31
C HIS A 428 -3.08 -12.14 -13.28
N THR A 429 -2.63 -12.75 -14.39
CA THR A 429 -2.33 -14.18 -14.44
C THR A 429 -1.34 -14.57 -13.35
N GLY A 430 -1.70 -15.57 -12.54
CA GLY A 430 -0.86 -16.07 -11.44
C GLY A 430 -1.04 -15.32 -10.12
N VAL A 431 -1.75 -14.19 -10.09
CA VAL A 431 -2.07 -13.47 -8.85
C VAL A 431 -3.24 -14.18 -8.14
N THR A 432 -3.01 -14.67 -6.93
CA THR A 432 -3.98 -15.40 -6.10
C THR A 432 -4.34 -14.69 -4.80
N THR A 433 -3.57 -13.66 -4.45
CA THR A 433 -3.78 -12.86 -3.23
C THR A 433 -4.89 -11.83 -3.38
N ILE A 434 -5.29 -11.48 -4.61
CA ILE A 434 -6.35 -10.51 -4.91
C ILE A 434 -7.47 -11.20 -5.69
N GLY A 435 -8.73 -10.94 -5.34
CA GLY A 435 -9.89 -11.49 -6.02
C GLY A 435 -10.97 -11.96 -5.05
N THR A 436 -12.00 -12.62 -5.59
CA THR A 436 -13.15 -13.08 -4.80
C THR A 436 -12.72 -13.91 -3.59
N GLY A 437 -13.22 -13.56 -2.40
CA GLY A 437 -12.95 -14.29 -1.16
C GLY A 437 -11.62 -13.99 -0.50
N THR A 438 -10.77 -13.11 -1.06
CA THR A 438 -9.47 -12.77 -0.43
C THR A 438 -9.57 -11.60 0.54
N GLY A 439 -10.61 -10.76 0.42
CA GLY A 439 -10.70 -9.46 1.09
C GLY A 439 -10.14 -8.31 0.24
N TYR A 440 -9.55 -8.61 -0.93
CA TYR A 440 -9.12 -7.61 -1.90
C TYR A 440 -9.83 -7.77 -3.24
N ALA A 441 -9.95 -6.65 -3.95
CA ALA A 441 -10.39 -6.61 -5.34
C ALA A 441 -9.36 -5.86 -6.20
N PHE A 442 -9.21 -6.27 -7.46
CA PHE A 442 -8.44 -5.52 -8.42
C PHE A 442 -9.07 -4.15 -8.67
N ALA A 443 -8.26 -3.09 -8.74
CA ALA A 443 -8.71 -1.79 -9.19
C ALA A 443 -8.82 -1.79 -10.71
N THR A 444 -10.04 -1.74 -11.24
CA THR A 444 -10.25 -1.50 -12.68
C THR A 444 -10.40 0.00 -12.89
N VAL A 445 -9.41 0.62 -13.51
CA VAL A 445 -9.47 2.04 -13.89
C VAL A 445 -9.70 2.18 -15.39
N LEU A 446 -10.01 3.40 -15.83
CA LEU A 446 -10.06 3.70 -17.26
C LEU A 446 -8.71 3.39 -17.92
N PRO A 447 -8.67 2.86 -19.16
CA PRO A 447 -7.43 2.59 -19.89
C PRO A 447 -6.46 3.79 -19.94
N THR A 448 -7.00 5.01 -19.89
CA THR A 448 -6.23 6.25 -19.81
C THR A 448 -5.37 6.36 -18.55
N VAL A 449 -5.77 5.80 -17.42
CA VAL A 449 -4.98 5.78 -16.18
C VAL A 449 -3.81 4.81 -16.29
N SER A 450 -4.02 3.64 -16.91
CA SER A 450 -2.93 2.71 -17.21
C SER A 450 -1.89 3.32 -18.16
N ALA A 451 -2.34 3.95 -19.24
CA ALA A 451 -1.45 4.65 -20.18
C ALA A 451 -0.67 5.80 -19.52
N LYS A 452 -1.21 6.41 -18.47
CA LYS A 452 -0.52 7.48 -17.74
C LYS A 452 0.73 6.99 -17.01
N VAL A 453 0.80 5.72 -16.59
CA VAL A 453 1.98 5.18 -15.88
C VAL A 453 3.26 5.45 -16.67
N THR A 454 3.26 5.17 -17.98
CA THR A 454 4.44 5.37 -18.83
C THR A 454 4.69 6.85 -19.15
N THR A 455 3.65 7.68 -19.24
CA THR A 455 3.81 9.11 -19.50
C THR A 455 4.21 9.93 -18.27
N CYS A 456 3.91 9.42 -17.07
CA CYS A 456 4.11 10.08 -15.79
C CYS A 456 5.36 9.59 -15.05
N ILE A 457 5.92 8.43 -15.40
CA ILE A 457 7.16 7.92 -14.79
C ILE A 457 8.22 7.94 -15.87
N LYS A 458 9.16 8.88 -15.77
CA LYS A 458 10.18 9.16 -16.78
C LYS A 458 11.57 8.92 -16.21
N SER A 459 12.53 8.78 -17.13
CA SER A 459 13.96 8.67 -16.83
C SER A 459 14.50 9.84 -16.01
#